data_AF-A0A4Q5TDU7-F1
#
_entry.id   AF-A0A4Q5TDU7-F1
#
_cell.length_a   1.000
_cell.length_b   1.000
_cell.length_c   1.000
_cell.angle_alpha   90.00
_cell.angle_beta   90.00
_cell.angle_gamma   90.00
#
_symmetry.space_group_name_H-M   'P 1'
#
loop_
_entity.id
_entity.type
_entity.pdbx_description
1 polymer ?
#
loop_
_entity_poly.entity_id
_entity_poly.type
_entity_poly.pdbx_seq_one_letter_code
_entity_poly.pdbx_strand_id
1 'polypeptide(L)'
;MLYYKYQLDHWNTYFKRGAIEFENIKKVDVMGSFMPNPDQDFQNAFGAILAHESLSPYVNEIVDLIYTNELDRERLELILKRNKIKSVEDIKEELLDAILSYINIILNDEALSEQEAWNVKYLKRFFKIREGDFYYYRRDEVKDVLHRHIYLMHVDGKVDDQEALMKVGMQELFDLGYDEFLKLVDDDIKKALNAGADLKDLDTIYRMPEEANRIPMVASRAISQEVKDRVWNRDGGKCTQCGSQERLEFDHIIPFAKGGSNTYRNIQLLCEACNRKKQDRIG
;
A
#
# COMPACT_ATOMS: atom_id res chain seq x y z
N MET A 1 11.30 3.22 -8.72
CA MET A 1 10.63 2.26 -9.63
C MET A 1 10.83 0.80 -9.22
N LEU A 2 12.04 0.28 -9.01
CA LEU A 2 12.23 -1.15 -8.64
C LEU A 2 11.81 -1.50 -7.20
N TYR A 3 11.99 -0.60 -6.23
CA TYR A 3 11.57 -0.80 -4.83
C TYR A 3 10.04 -0.81 -4.68
N TYR A 4 9.35 0.12 -5.35
CA TYR A 4 7.89 0.15 -5.44
C TYR A 4 7.34 -1.08 -6.16
N LYS A 5 8.02 -1.55 -7.22
CA LYS A 5 7.70 -2.80 -7.89
C LYS A 5 7.92 -4.01 -6.97
N TYR A 6 8.93 -4.00 -6.09
CA TYR A 6 9.18 -5.07 -5.13
C TYR A 6 8.18 -5.08 -3.97
N GLN A 7 7.75 -3.91 -3.48
CA GLN A 7 6.68 -3.81 -2.48
C GLN A 7 5.32 -4.17 -3.10
N LEU A 8 5.00 -3.70 -4.31
CA LEU A 8 3.83 -4.17 -5.09
C LEU A 8 3.93 -5.65 -5.45
N ASP A 9 5.11 -6.18 -5.77
CA ASP A 9 5.29 -7.60 -6.09
C ASP A 9 5.19 -8.44 -4.81
N HIS A 10 5.66 -7.98 -3.65
CA HIS A 10 5.46 -8.64 -2.34
C HIS A 10 4.02 -8.55 -1.86
N TRP A 11 3.38 -7.40 -2.03
CA TRP A 11 1.96 -7.22 -1.80
C TRP A 11 1.15 -8.14 -2.72
N ASN A 12 1.46 -8.17 -4.02
CA ASN A 12 0.91 -9.15 -4.97
C ASN A 12 1.30 -10.60 -4.66
N THR A 13 2.39 -10.86 -3.93
CA THR A 13 2.82 -12.22 -3.55
C THR A 13 2.11 -12.69 -2.27
N TYR A 14 1.86 -11.79 -1.32
CA TYR A 14 0.94 -11.96 -0.20
C TYR A 14 -0.47 -12.27 -0.74
N PHE A 15 -0.98 -11.40 -1.62
CA PHE A 15 -2.26 -11.62 -2.31
C PHE A 15 -2.26 -12.83 -3.25
N LYS A 16 -1.14 -13.27 -3.83
CA LYS A 16 -1.09 -14.53 -4.62
C LYS A 16 -1.17 -15.76 -3.72
N ARG A 17 -0.62 -15.72 -2.51
CA ARG A 17 -0.79 -16.80 -1.53
C ARG A 17 -2.23 -16.88 -1.03
N GLY A 18 -2.87 -15.75 -0.75
CA GLY A 18 -4.31 -15.68 -0.48
C GLY A 18 -5.18 -16.08 -1.70
N ALA A 19 -4.81 -15.64 -2.91
CA ALA A 19 -5.51 -15.99 -4.14
C ALA A 19 -5.43 -17.48 -4.51
N ILE A 20 -4.42 -18.21 -4.05
CA ILE A 20 -4.32 -19.68 -4.21
C ILE A 20 -5.29 -20.40 -3.24
N GLU A 21 -5.51 -19.87 -2.03
CA GLU A 21 -6.59 -20.37 -1.14
C GLU A 21 -7.98 -20.02 -1.70
N PHE A 22 -8.15 -18.83 -2.28
CA PHE A 22 -9.39 -18.42 -2.95
C PHE A 22 -9.62 -19.09 -4.32
N GLU A 23 -8.59 -19.48 -5.07
CA GLU A 23 -8.75 -20.27 -6.31
C GLU A 23 -9.31 -21.67 -6.03
N ASN A 24 -9.09 -22.20 -4.83
CA ASN A 24 -9.75 -23.43 -4.39
C ASN A 24 -11.23 -23.18 -4.03
N ILE A 25 -11.60 -21.96 -3.61
CA ILE A 25 -13.00 -21.52 -3.43
C ILE A 25 -13.68 -21.24 -4.79
N LYS A 26 -12.93 -20.77 -5.80
CA LYS A 26 -13.42 -20.52 -7.18
C LYS A 26 -13.88 -21.78 -7.94
N LYS A 27 -13.66 -22.99 -7.43
CA LYS A 27 -14.24 -24.20 -8.05
C LYS A 27 -15.73 -24.37 -7.80
N VAL A 28 -16.33 -23.50 -6.98
CA VAL A 28 -17.79 -23.43 -6.79
C VAL A 28 -18.35 -22.30 -7.68
N ASP A 29 -18.08 -22.39 -8.98
CA ASP A 29 -18.59 -21.47 -9.98
C ASP A 29 -19.99 -21.95 -10.41
N VAL A 30 -21.02 -21.51 -9.67
CA VAL A 30 -22.43 -21.69 -10.06
C VAL A 30 -23.17 -20.37 -9.83
N MET A 31 -23.34 -19.62 -10.93
CA MET A 31 -24.45 -18.67 -11.17
C MET A 31 -24.56 -17.42 -10.26
N GLY A 32 -24.29 -16.25 -10.85
CA GLY A 32 -25.19 -15.09 -10.72
C GLY A 32 -25.05 -14.13 -9.54
N SER A 33 -24.16 -14.33 -8.56
CA SER A 33 -23.91 -13.34 -7.51
C SER A 33 -22.45 -13.39 -7.08
N PHE A 34 -21.68 -12.35 -7.39
CA PHE A 34 -20.32 -12.21 -6.88
C PHE A 34 -20.19 -10.82 -6.28
N MET A 35 -20.92 -10.61 -5.17
CA MET A 35 -20.61 -9.54 -4.24
C MET A 35 -19.28 -9.84 -3.52
N PRO A 36 -18.67 -8.85 -2.82
CA PRO A 36 -17.72 -9.16 -1.76
C PRO A 36 -18.19 -10.35 -0.95
N ASN A 37 -17.27 -11.21 -0.53
CA ASN A 37 -17.58 -12.16 0.54
C ASN A 37 -17.77 -11.27 1.79
N PRO A 38 -18.99 -10.84 2.13
CA PRO A 38 -19.18 -9.81 3.13
C PRO A 38 -19.02 -10.55 4.45
N ASP A 39 -17.86 -10.41 5.05
CA ASP A 39 -17.70 -10.78 6.43
C ASP A 39 -18.59 -9.88 7.31
N GLN A 40 -18.68 -10.25 8.58
CA GLN A 40 -19.48 -9.51 9.54
C GLN A 40 -18.98 -8.05 9.66
N ASP A 41 -17.69 -7.81 9.46
CA ASP A 41 -17.06 -6.50 9.60
C ASP A 41 -17.47 -5.56 8.45
N PHE A 42 -17.55 -6.07 7.22
CA PHE A 42 -18.11 -5.36 6.08
C PHE A 42 -19.56 -4.93 6.35
N GLN A 43 -20.42 -5.85 6.80
CA GLN A 43 -21.82 -5.53 7.10
C GLN A 43 -21.96 -4.53 8.24
N ASN A 44 -21.17 -4.69 9.31
CA ASN A 44 -21.16 -3.77 10.43
C ASN A 44 -20.75 -2.35 10.00
N ALA A 45 -19.75 -2.24 9.13
CA ALA A 45 -19.29 -0.96 8.62
C ALA A 45 -20.38 -0.25 7.81
N PHE A 46 -21.03 -0.95 6.87
CA PHE A 46 -22.12 -0.37 6.08
C PHE A 46 -23.37 -0.08 6.92
N GLY A 47 -23.65 -0.88 7.95
CA GLY A 47 -24.69 -0.57 8.93
C GLY A 47 -24.41 0.72 9.72
N ALA A 48 -23.15 0.97 10.09
CA ALA A 48 -22.73 2.21 10.74
C ALA A 48 -22.85 3.42 9.80
N ILE A 49 -22.50 3.26 8.52
CA ILE A 49 -22.65 4.31 7.50
C ILE A 49 -24.12 4.72 7.37
N LEU A 50 -25.04 3.76 7.27
CA LEU A 50 -26.49 4.03 7.20
C LEU A 50 -27.01 4.79 8.43
N ALA A 51 -26.44 4.54 9.61
CA ALA A 51 -26.88 5.14 10.86
C ALA A 51 -26.35 6.56 11.10
N HIS A 52 -25.18 6.90 10.53
CA HIS A 52 -24.43 8.10 10.92
C HIS A 52 -24.17 9.09 9.78
N GLU A 53 -24.23 8.66 8.52
CA GLU A 53 -23.91 9.53 7.38
C GLU A 53 -25.14 10.21 6.80
N SER A 54 -25.01 11.50 6.45
CA SER A 54 -26.05 12.25 5.75
C SER A 54 -25.89 12.07 4.24
N LEU A 55 -26.31 10.91 3.73
CA LEU A 55 -26.26 10.57 2.31
C LEU A 55 -27.52 11.04 1.57
N SER A 56 -27.38 11.25 0.26
CA SER A 56 -28.55 11.51 -0.59
C SER A 56 -29.48 10.29 -0.61
N PRO A 57 -30.80 10.46 -0.83
CA PRO A 57 -31.76 9.35 -0.74
C PRO A 57 -31.44 8.15 -1.64
N TYR A 58 -30.89 8.39 -2.84
CA TYR A 58 -30.53 7.32 -3.77
C TYR A 58 -29.20 6.65 -3.42
N VAL A 59 -28.24 7.39 -2.85
CA VAL A 59 -27.00 6.76 -2.34
C VAL A 59 -27.31 5.95 -1.10
N ASN A 60 -28.19 6.42 -0.22
CA ASN A 60 -28.64 5.67 0.95
C ASN A 60 -29.25 4.31 0.55
N GLU A 61 -30.10 4.29 -0.48
CA GLU A 61 -30.66 3.04 -1.02
C GLU A 61 -29.59 2.11 -1.62
N ILE A 62 -28.55 2.66 -2.25
CA ILE A 62 -27.41 1.86 -2.73
C ILE A 62 -26.64 1.26 -1.55
N VAL A 63 -26.37 2.05 -0.51
CA VAL A 63 -25.68 1.61 0.71
C VAL A 63 -26.50 0.57 1.46
N ASP A 64 -27.83 0.69 1.48
CA ASP A 64 -28.74 -0.32 2.03
C ASP A 64 -28.60 -1.66 1.28
N LEU A 65 -28.57 -1.63 -0.06
CA LEU A 65 -28.32 -2.82 -0.86
C LEU A 65 -26.91 -3.42 -0.64
N ILE A 66 -25.91 -2.60 -0.31
CA ILE A 66 -24.58 -3.11 0.08
C ILE A 66 -24.69 -3.82 1.43
N TYR A 67 -25.34 -3.18 2.40
CA TYR A 67 -25.54 -3.71 3.76
C TYR A 67 -26.31 -5.03 3.75
N THR A 68 -27.39 -5.14 2.97
CA THR A 68 -28.19 -6.38 2.87
C THR A 68 -27.56 -7.44 1.96
N ASN A 69 -26.39 -7.16 1.38
CA ASN A 69 -25.71 -8.02 0.40
C ASN A 69 -26.60 -8.36 -0.82
N GLU A 70 -27.31 -7.36 -1.31
CA GLU A 70 -28.21 -7.48 -2.43
C GLU A 70 -27.85 -6.56 -3.61
N LEU A 71 -26.74 -5.81 -3.53
CA LEU A 71 -26.32 -4.94 -4.62
C LEU A 71 -25.91 -5.72 -5.86
N ASP A 72 -26.68 -5.56 -6.94
CA ASP A 72 -26.36 -6.03 -8.28
C ASP A 72 -26.57 -4.91 -9.32
N ARG A 73 -26.19 -5.20 -10.57
CA ARG A 73 -26.29 -4.21 -11.67
C ARG A 73 -27.73 -3.85 -12.00
N GLU A 74 -28.66 -4.79 -11.91
CA GLU A 74 -30.06 -4.55 -12.26
C GLU A 74 -30.73 -3.63 -11.24
N ARG A 75 -30.53 -3.91 -9.96
CA ARG A 75 -31.01 -3.07 -8.85
C ARG A 75 -30.39 -1.68 -8.88
N LEU A 76 -29.08 -1.56 -9.12
CA LEU A 76 -28.43 -0.26 -9.31
C LEU A 76 -29.07 0.52 -10.48
N GLU A 77 -29.26 -0.12 -11.64
CA GLU A 77 -29.91 0.52 -12.79
C GLU A 77 -31.32 1.00 -12.50
N LEU A 78 -32.10 0.26 -11.70
CA LEU A 78 -33.44 0.68 -11.27
C LEU A 78 -33.39 1.95 -10.43
N ILE A 79 -32.45 2.04 -9.48
CA ILE A 79 -32.24 3.24 -8.66
C ILE A 79 -31.87 4.43 -9.53
N LEU A 80 -30.92 4.27 -10.46
CA LEU A 80 -30.48 5.33 -11.36
C LEU A 80 -31.64 5.83 -12.24
N LYS A 81 -32.40 4.91 -12.87
CA LYS A 81 -33.55 5.24 -13.73
C LYS A 81 -34.63 5.99 -12.96
N ARG A 82 -34.98 5.52 -11.75
CA ARG A 82 -36.02 6.14 -10.90
C ARG A 82 -35.67 7.57 -10.51
N ASN A 83 -34.38 7.85 -10.32
CA ASN A 83 -33.86 9.17 -9.94
C ASN A 83 -33.41 10.03 -11.13
N LYS A 84 -33.66 9.59 -12.37
CA LYS A 84 -33.27 10.30 -13.62
C LYS A 84 -31.76 10.52 -13.77
N ILE A 85 -30.96 9.63 -13.20
CA ILE A 85 -29.50 9.62 -13.32
C ILE A 85 -29.13 8.82 -14.58
N LYS A 86 -28.22 9.34 -15.43
CA LYS A 86 -27.90 8.70 -16.72
C LYS A 86 -26.89 7.57 -16.56
N SER A 87 -25.92 7.76 -15.68
CA SER A 87 -24.85 6.81 -15.41
C SER A 87 -24.46 6.86 -13.93
N VAL A 88 -23.92 5.75 -13.41
CA VAL A 88 -23.30 5.72 -12.07
C VAL A 88 -22.18 6.75 -11.92
N GLU A 89 -21.51 7.10 -13.03
CA GLU A 89 -20.46 8.14 -13.06
C GLU A 89 -21.00 9.54 -12.73
N ASP A 90 -22.30 9.79 -12.89
CA ASP A 90 -22.92 11.08 -12.56
C ASP A 90 -23.09 11.28 -11.04
N ILE A 91 -23.01 10.21 -10.26
CA ILE A 91 -23.13 10.22 -8.79
C ILE A 91 -21.85 9.72 -8.11
N LYS A 92 -20.74 9.72 -8.84
CA LYS A 92 -19.47 9.17 -8.36
C LYS A 92 -18.93 9.91 -7.14
N GLU A 93 -19.19 11.21 -7.03
CA GLU A 93 -18.70 12.02 -5.91
C GLU A 93 -19.38 11.61 -4.60
N GLU A 94 -20.71 11.43 -4.63
CA GLU A 94 -21.45 10.96 -3.45
C GLU A 94 -21.14 9.49 -3.11
N LEU A 95 -20.79 8.67 -4.11
CA LEU A 95 -20.32 7.31 -3.89
C LEU A 95 -18.88 7.27 -3.32
N LEU A 96 -18.04 8.25 -3.65
CA LEU A 96 -16.73 8.42 -3.00
C LEU A 96 -16.90 8.69 -1.50
N ASP A 97 -17.91 9.46 -1.10
CA ASP A 97 -18.21 9.70 0.32
C ASP A 97 -18.51 8.39 1.05
N ALA A 98 -19.39 7.56 0.50
CA ALA A 98 -19.71 6.26 1.11
C ALA A 98 -18.49 5.34 1.21
N ILE A 99 -17.63 5.29 0.18
CA ILE A 99 -16.40 4.50 0.23
C ILE A 99 -15.39 5.10 1.20
N LEU A 100 -15.28 6.43 1.28
CA LEU A 100 -14.41 7.11 2.22
C LEU A 100 -14.83 6.84 3.67
N SER A 101 -16.13 6.83 3.97
CA SER A 101 -16.63 6.44 5.29
C SER A 101 -16.30 4.97 5.59
N TYR A 102 -16.45 4.07 4.61
CA TYR A 102 -16.03 2.68 4.77
C TYR A 102 -14.52 2.56 5.05
N ILE A 103 -13.68 3.27 4.29
CA ILE A 103 -12.22 3.31 4.49
C ILE A 103 -11.87 3.84 5.89
N ASN A 104 -12.55 4.89 6.36
CA ASN A 104 -12.34 5.41 7.70
C ASN A 104 -12.67 4.37 8.79
N ILE A 105 -13.72 3.57 8.60
CA ILE A 105 -14.11 2.53 9.56
C ILE A 105 -13.05 1.43 9.62
N ILE A 106 -12.62 0.90 8.48
CA ILE A 106 -11.63 -0.20 8.42
C ILE A 106 -10.23 0.23 8.87
N LEU A 107 -9.85 1.51 8.72
CA LEU A 107 -8.52 1.96 9.18
C LEU A 107 -8.46 2.19 10.70
N ASN A 108 -9.60 2.20 11.40
CA ASN A 108 -9.63 2.47 12.86
C ASN A 108 -9.02 1.35 13.71
N ASP A 109 -8.90 0.12 13.19
CA ASP A 109 -8.33 -1.01 13.93
C ASP A 109 -6.80 -1.16 13.77
N GLU A 110 -6.18 -0.18 13.11
CA GLU A 110 -4.74 -0.09 12.82
C GLU A 110 -4.19 -1.26 11.95
N ALA A 111 -5.05 -2.11 11.39
CA ALA A 111 -4.63 -3.28 10.62
C ALA A 111 -5.51 -3.53 9.39
N LEU A 112 -5.07 -3.07 8.23
CA LEU A 112 -5.78 -3.34 6.97
C LEU A 112 -5.66 -4.81 6.55
N SER A 113 -6.77 -5.53 6.56
CA SER A 113 -6.83 -6.93 6.08
C SER A 113 -6.90 -7.04 4.56
N GLU A 114 -6.56 -8.22 4.02
CA GLU A 114 -6.67 -8.51 2.59
C GLU A 114 -8.11 -8.41 2.09
N GLN A 115 -9.09 -8.81 2.91
CA GLN A 115 -10.50 -8.79 2.57
C GLN A 115 -11.04 -7.36 2.48
N GLU A 116 -10.67 -6.48 3.40
CA GLU A 116 -11.07 -5.07 3.38
C GLU A 116 -10.50 -4.31 2.19
N ALA A 117 -9.19 -4.49 1.91
CA ALA A 117 -8.57 -3.93 0.72
C ALA A 117 -9.24 -4.43 -0.57
N TRP A 118 -9.60 -5.71 -0.62
CA TRP A 118 -10.36 -6.29 -1.73
C TRP A 118 -11.76 -5.68 -1.85
N ASN A 119 -12.48 -5.50 -0.73
CA ASN A 119 -13.83 -4.93 -0.70
C ASN A 119 -13.83 -3.50 -1.27
N VAL A 120 -12.90 -2.65 -0.83
CA VAL A 120 -12.74 -1.28 -1.35
C VAL A 120 -12.45 -1.31 -2.85
N LYS A 121 -11.50 -2.15 -3.29
CA LYS A 121 -11.18 -2.31 -4.71
C LYS A 121 -12.37 -2.77 -5.55
N TYR A 122 -13.17 -3.69 -5.03
CA TYR A 122 -14.37 -4.18 -5.69
C TYR A 122 -15.41 -3.07 -5.84
N LEU A 123 -15.72 -2.33 -4.77
CA LEU A 123 -16.68 -1.23 -4.78
C LEU A 123 -16.26 -0.12 -5.75
N LYS A 124 -14.99 0.29 -5.72
CA LYS A 124 -14.45 1.29 -6.67
C LYS A 124 -14.67 0.84 -8.11
N ARG A 125 -14.36 -0.42 -8.43
CA ARG A 125 -14.58 -0.98 -9.77
C ARG A 125 -16.06 -1.05 -10.14
N PHE A 126 -16.92 -1.45 -9.21
CA PHE A 126 -18.36 -1.58 -9.43
C PHE A 126 -19.00 -0.21 -9.74
N PHE A 127 -18.60 0.83 -9.00
CA PHE A 127 -19.07 2.20 -9.19
C PHE A 127 -18.31 3.01 -10.24
N LYS A 128 -17.34 2.38 -10.93
CA LYS A 128 -16.48 3.01 -11.95
C LYS A 128 -15.66 4.19 -11.43
N ILE A 129 -15.30 4.17 -10.15
CA ILE A 129 -14.33 5.07 -9.55
C ILE A 129 -12.94 4.69 -10.07
N ARG A 130 -12.17 5.70 -10.49
CA ARG A 130 -10.89 5.56 -11.16
C ARG A 130 -9.76 6.10 -10.30
N GLU A 131 -8.54 5.68 -10.65
CA GLU A 131 -7.32 6.25 -10.08
C GLU A 131 -7.32 7.78 -10.19
N GLY A 132 -6.96 8.46 -9.10
CA GLY A 132 -7.00 9.91 -8.98
C GLY A 132 -8.35 10.54 -8.62
N ASP A 133 -9.49 9.81 -8.67
CA ASP A 133 -10.78 10.38 -8.27
C ASP A 133 -10.76 10.83 -6.79
N PHE A 134 -10.21 10.02 -5.88
CA PHE A 134 -10.03 10.42 -4.47
C PHE A 134 -9.16 11.67 -4.33
N TYR A 135 -8.03 11.72 -5.03
CA TYR A 135 -7.13 12.87 -5.00
C TYR A 135 -7.77 14.15 -5.53
N TYR A 136 -8.64 14.04 -6.55
CA TYR A 136 -9.25 15.19 -7.19
C TYR A 136 -10.50 15.70 -6.46
N TYR A 137 -11.37 14.79 -6.01
CA TYR A 137 -12.68 15.14 -5.45
C TYR A 137 -12.71 15.18 -3.92
N ARG A 138 -11.81 14.47 -3.23
CA ARG A 138 -11.80 14.33 -1.76
C ARG A 138 -10.41 14.53 -1.17
N ARG A 139 -9.66 15.48 -1.75
CA ARG A 139 -8.25 15.69 -1.44
C ARG A 139 -8.01 15.95 0.06
N ASP A 140 -8.84 16.80 0.65
CA ASP A 140 -8.65 17.27 2.02
C ASP A 140 -9.06 16.20 3.02
N GLU A 141 -10.15 15.48 2.74
CA GLU A 141 -10.60 14.36 3.56
C GLU A 141 -9.61 13.20 3.52
N VAL A 142 -9.07 12.87 2.32
CA VAL A 142 -8.00 11.88 2.19
C VAL A 142 -6.76 12.34 2.95
N LYS A 143 -6.38 13.63 2.85
CA LYS A 143 -5.27 14.21 3.61
C LYS A 143 -5.47 14.00 5.12
N ASP A 144 -6.66 14.28 5.63
CA ASP A 144 -6.98 14.14 7.06
C ASP A 144 -6.87 12.68 7.54
N VAL A 145 -7.34 11.72 6.74
CA VAL A 145 -7.16 10.29 7.04
C VAL A 145 -5.68 9.93 7.05
N LEU A 146 -4.93 10.31 6.00
CA LEU A 146 -3.50 10.02 5.93
C LEU A 146 -2.75 10.61 7.10
N HIS A 147 -2.99 11.88 7.42
CA HIS A 147 -2.38 12.58 8.55
C HIS A 147 -2.62 11.85 9.87
N ARG A 148 -3.85 11.37 10.13
CA ARG A 148 -4.18 10.66 11.38
C ARG A 148 -3.30 9.42 11.57
N HIS A 149 -3.15 8.60 10.55
CA HIS A 149 -2.42 7.34 10.65
C HIS A 149 -0.91 7.53 10.52
N ILE A 150 -0.45 8.39 9.62
CA ILE A 150 0.99 8.67 9.43
C ILE A 150 1.58 9.38 10.65
N TYR A 151 0.82 10.28 11.29
CA TYR A 151 1.24 10.87 12.54
C TYR A 151 1.50 9.79 13.60
N LEU A 152 0.56 8.86 13.80
CA LEU A 152 0.69 7.78 14.78
C LEU A 152 1.93 6.90 14.51
N MET A 153 2.18 6.54 13.24
CA MET A 153 3.35 5.76 12.81
C MET A 153 4.71 6.45 13.00
N HIS A 154 4.71 7.75 13.32
CA HIS A 154 5.94 8.52 13.49
C HIS A 154 6.14 9.00 14.93
N VAL A 155 5.20 8.70 15.83
CA VAL A 155 5.28 9.11 17.25
C VAL A 155 6.48 8.48 17.97
N ASP A 156 6.81 7.23 17.65
CA ASP A 156 7.92 6.50 18.30
C ASP A 156 9.27 6.68 17.57
N GLY A 157 9.25 7.35 16.42
CA GLY A 157 10.41 7.63 15.58
C GLY A 157 10.94 6.44 14.78
N LYS A 158 10.20 5.32 14.68
CA LYS A 158 10.60 4.14 13.90
C LYS A 158 9.40 3.54 13.18
N VAL A 159 9.48 3.44 11.85
CA VAL A 159 8.46 2.71 11.09
C VAL A 159 8.80 1.22 11.08
N ASP A 160 7.94 0.39 11.68
CA ASP A 160 8.06 -1.06 11.61
C ASP A 160 7.50 -1.64 10.30
N ASP A 161 7.66 -2.96 10.10
CA ASP A 161 7.23 -3.61 8.86
C ASP A 161 5.69 -3.60 8.70
N GLN A 162 4.91 -3.55 9.78
CA GLN A 162 3.44 -3.45 9.73
C GLN A 162 2.99 -2.04 9.36
N GLU A 163 3.63 -1.02 9.91
CA GLU A 163 3.37 0.39 9.59
C GLU A 163 3.75 0.71 8.14
N ALA A 164 4.86 0.16 7.65
CA ALA A 164 5.25 0.26 6.24
C ALA A 164 4.22 -0.40 5.31
N LEU A 165 3.67 -1.55 5.69
CA LEU A 165 2.59 -2.21 4.94
C LEU A 165 1.30 -1.38 4.97
N MET A 166 0.93 -0.82 6.11
CA MET A 166 -0.24 0.05 6.23
C MET A 166 -0.12 1.28 5.34
N LYS A 167 1.07 1.89 5.27
CA LYS A 167 1.36 3.02 4.35
C LYS A 167 1.18 2.66 2.87
N VAL A 168 1.55 1.44 2.47
CA VAL A 168 1.31 0.92 1.11
C VAL A 168 -0.18 0.66 0.90
N GLY A 169 -0.83 0.02 1.87
CA GLY A 169 -2.27 -0.24 1.85
C GLY A 169 -3.08 1.04 1.66
N MET A 170 -2.77 2.09 2.42
CA MET A 170 -3.44 3.40 2.31
C MET A 170 -3.23 4.07 0.95
N GLN A 171 -2.06 3.94 0.34
CA GLN A 171 -1.84 4.40 -1.05
C GLN A 171 -2.77 3.67 -2.04
N GLU A 172 -2.94 2.35 -1.89
CA GLU A 172 -3.83 1.55 -2.73
C GLU A 172 -5.31 1.82 -2.47
N LEU A 173 -5.72 2.02 -1.21
CA LEU A 173 -7.12 2.31 -0.87
C LEU A 173 -7.60 3.58 -1.56
N PHE A 174 -6.78 4.62 -1.57
CA PHE A 174 -7.09 5.91 -2.17
C PHE A 174 -6.65 6.06 -3.64
N ASP A 175 -6.09 5.02 -4.25
CA ASP A 175 -5.50 5.06 -5.60
C ASP A 175 -4.57 6.27 -5.81
N LEU A 176 -3.71 6.53 -4.83
CA LEU A 176 -2.78 7.65 -4.87
C LEU A 176 -1.52 7.25 -5.61
N GLY A 177 -1.13 8.07 -6.58
CA GLY A 177 0.23 8.01 -7.10
C GLY A 177 1.23 8.35 -5.98
N TYR A 178 2.46 7.85 -6.10
CA TYR A 178 3.51 8.12 -5.11
C TYR A 178 3.75 9.62 -4.87
N ASP A 179 3.78 10.43 -5.93
CA ASP A 179 3.97 11.88 -5.83
C ASP A 179 2.76 12.58 -5.18
N GLU A 180 1.56 12.04 -5.37
CA GLU A 180 0.33 12.56 -4.76
C GLU A 180 0.30 12.25 -3.28
N PHE A 181 0.60 11.00 -2.91
CA PHE A 181 0.73 10.59 -1.52
C PHE A 181 1.73 11.46 -0.77
N LEU A 182 2.95 11.63 -1.31
CA LEU A 182 3.97 12.49 -0.69
C LEU A 182 3.50 13.92 -0.49
N LYS A 183 2.80 14.52 -1.47
CA LYS A 183 2.25 15.87 -1.34
C LYS A 183 1.21 15.99 -0.22
N LEU A 184 0.49 14.91 0.09
CA LEU A 184 -0.50 14.91 1.15
C LEU A 184 0.14 14.81 2.53
N VAL A 185 1.23 14.04 2.68
CA VAL A 185 1.86 13.75 3.99
C VAL A 185 3.16 14.52 4.27
N ASP A 186 3.59 15.41 3.37
CA ASP A 186 4.87 16.13 3.47
C ASP A 186 5.02 16.91 4.79
N ASP A 187 3.91 17.48 5.29
CA ASP A 187 3.90 18.21 6.56
C ASP A 187 4.22 17.29 7.75
N ASP A 188 3.74 16.04 7.73
CA ASP A 188 3.98 15.06 8.81
C ASP A 188 5.41 14.52 8.77
N ILE A 189 5.94 14.26 7.57
CA ILE A 189 7.34 13.86 7.41
C ILE A 189 8.26 14.96 7.95
N LYS A 190 8.00 16.23 7.62
CA LYS A 190 8.77 17.37 8.16
C LYS A 190 8.72 17.44 9.68
N LYS A 191 7.55 17.21 10.29
CA LYS A 191 7.41 17.18 11.76
C LYS A 191 8.20 16.04 12.38
N ALA A 192 8.12 14.84 11.81
CA ALA A 192 8.87 13.67 12.28
C ALA A 192 10.38 13.91 12.25
N LEU A 193 10.90 14.50 11.15
CA LEU A 193 12.31 14.86 11.03
C LEU A 193 12.74 15.91 12.06
N ASN A 194 11.92 16.93 12.29
CA ASN A 194 12.19 17.93 13.33
C ASN A 194 12.17 17.33 14.75
N ALA A 195 11.40 16.26 14.95
CA ALA A 195 11.35 15.51 16.22
C ALA A 195 12.54 14.54 16.39
N GLY A 196 13.43 14.44 15.40
CA GLY A 196 14.64 13.62 15.47
C GLY A 196 14.51 12.21 14.91
N ALA A 197 13.43 11.91 14.18
CA ALA A 197 13.32 10.66 13.44
C ALA A 197 14.44 10.55 12.38
N ASP A 198 15.05 9.37 12.26
CA ASP A 198 16.02 9.14 11.18
C ASP A 198 15.26 9.06 9.85
N LEU A 199 15.67 9.88 8.88
CA LEU A 199 15.16 9.88 7.53
C LEU A 199 15.11 8.44 6.97
N LYS A 200 16.09 7.58 7.31
CA LYS A 200 16.21 6.16 6.93
C LYS A 200 15.13 5.24 7.52
N ASP A 201 14.60 5.62 8.68
CA ASP A 201 13.60 4.85 9.42
C ASP A 201 12.17 5.32 9.13
N LEU A 202 12.01 6.40 8.34
CA LEU A 202 10.73 6.92 7.83
C LEU A 202 10.31 6.31 6.46
N ASP A 203 10.94 5.19 6.08
CA ASP A 203 10.82 4.57 4.75
C ASP A 203 11.22 5.52 3.60
N THR A 204 12.46 6.04 3.67
CA THR A 204 13.02 6.90 2.63
C THR A 204 13.33 6.13 1.35
N ILE A 205 12.39 6.21 0.44
CA ILE A 205 12.70 7.03 -0.72
C ILE A 205 11.98 8.35 -0.46
N TYR A 206 12.59 9.26 0.30
CA TYR A 206 12.28 10.68 0.18
C TYR A 206 13.22 11.11 -0.94
N ARG A 207 12.71 11.23 -2.16
CA ARG A 207 13.46 11.97 -3.19
C ARG A 207 13.57 13.38 -2.64
N MET A 208 14.76 13.74 -2.17
CA MET A 208 15.07 15.10 -1.80
C MET A 208 14.61 16.00 -2.97
N PRO A 209 13.82 17.05 -2.71
CA PRO A 209 13.52 18.05 -3.72
C PRO A 209 14.84 18.49 -4.35
N GLU A 210 14.89 18.62 -5.67
CA GLU A 210 16.11 18.96 -6.43
C GLU A 210 16.79 20.26 -5.94
N GLU A 211 16.09 21.06 -5.14
CA GLU A 211 16.56 22.30 -4.52
C GLU A 211 17.48 22.10 -3.29
N ALA A 212 17.47 20.92 -2.65
CA ALA A 212 18.29 20.62 -1.46
C ALA A 212 19.72 20.14 -1.79
N ASN A 213 20.14 20.23 -3.06
CA ASN A 213 21.44 19.75 -3.57
C ASN A 213 22.65 20.63 -3.17
N ARG A 214 22.61 21.26 -1.99
CA ARG A 214 23.68 22.12 -1.45
C ARG A 214 24.24 21.66 -0.10
N ILE A 215 24.12 20.38 0.24
CA ILE A 215 24.87 19.80 1.36
C ILE A 215 25.80 18.72 0.80
N PRO A 216 27.13 18.92 0.81
CA PRO A 216 28.05 17.92 0.28
C PRO A 216 28.12 16.72 1.24
N MET A 217 27.40 15.64 0.94
CA MET A 217 27.50 14.38 1.68
C MET A 217 28.60 13.51 1.06
N VAL A 218 29.71 13.37 1.79
CA VAL A 218 30.77 12.40 1.47
C VAL A 218 30.26 10.99 1.80
N ALA A 219 29.73 10.27 0.83
CA ALA A 219 29.27 8.89 1.01
C ALA A 219 30.46 7.93 1.03
N SER A 220 30.72 7.30 2.18
CA SER A 220 31.73 6.25 2.35
C SER A 220 31.24 4.89 1.84
N ARG A 221 32.09 4.16 1.13
CA ARG A 221 31.84 2.80 0.61
C ARG A 221 31.90 1.70 1.69
N ALA A 222 32.19 2.04 2.95
CA ALA A 222 32.36 1.05 4.01
C ALA A 222 31.02 0.48 4.50
N ILE A 223 30.88 -0.85 4.44
CA ILE A 223 29.76 -1.59 5.03
C ILE A 223 30.02 -1.76 6.53
N SER A 224 29.07 -1.33 7.37
CA SER A 224 29.18 -1.46 8.83
C SER A 224 29.21 -2.91 9.29
N GLN A 225 29.83 -3.18 10.44
CA GLN A 225 29.94 -4.54 10.97
C GLN A 225 28.55 -5.14 11.29
N GLU A 226 27.64 -4.34 11.85
CA GLU A 226 26.27 -4.77 12.14
C GLU A 226 25.53 -5.26 10.88
N VAL A 227 25.73 -4.60 9.74
CA VAL A 227 25.14 -5.03 8.46
C VAL A 227 25.75 -6.35 8.00
N LYS A 228 27.06 -6.52 8.15
CA LYS A 228 27.74 -7.78 7.82
C LYS A 228 27.20 -8.95 8.64
N ASP A 229 27.00 -8.75 9.94
CA ASP A 229 26.51 -9.79 10.84
C ASP A 229 25.06 -10.19 10.48
N ARG A 230 24.19 -9.22 10.19
CA ARG A 230 22.81 -9.48 9.74
C ARG A 230 22.76 -10.23 8.41
N VAL A 231 23.57 -9.80 7.43
CA VAL A 231 23.65 -10.47 6.12
C VAL A 231 24.19 -11.89 6.27
N TRP A 232 25.22 -12.08 7.09
CA TRP A 232 25.80 -13.40 7.33
C TRP A 232 24.79 -14.38 7.92
N ASN A 233 24.02 -13.95 8.91
CA ASN A 233 22.98 -14.76 9.53
C ASN A 233 21.82 -15.05 8.57
N ARG A 234 21.37 -14.05 7.79
CA ARG A 234 20.32 -14.23 6.77
C ARG A 234 20.73 -15.24 5.71
N ASP A 235 21.93 -15.10 5.17
CA ASP A 235 22.45 -15.91 4.06
C ASP A 235 23.02 -17.26 4.56
N GLY A 236 22.97 -17.50 5.86
CA GLY A 236 23.44 -18.75 6.48
C GLY A 236 24.92 -19.05 6.24
N GLY A 237 25.74 -18.00 6.09
CA GLY A 237 27.15 -18.12 5.72
C GLY A 237 27.36 -18.87 4.39
N LYS A 238 26.46 -18.68 3.43
CA LYS A 238 26.49 -19.32 2.10
C LYS A 238 26.29 -18.28 1.01
N CYS A 239 26.89 -18.56 -0.15
CA CYS A 239 26.65 -17.79 -1.36
C CYS A 239 25.17 -17.88 -1.75
N THR A 240 24.50 -16.74 -1.91
CA THR A 240 23.07 -16.66 -2.28
C THR A 240 22.80 -17.20 -3.68
N GLN A 241 23.82 -17.23 -4.55
CA GLN A 241 23.70 -17.66 -5.94
C GLN A 241 23.98 -19.15 -6.15
N CYS A 242 24.95 -19.74 -5.44
CA CYS A 242 25.38 -21.13 -5.68
C CYS A 242 25.45 -22.00 -4.42
N GLY A 243 25.19 -21.44 -3.24
CA GLY A 243 25.24 -22.16 -1.97
C GLY A 243 26.64 -22.49 -1.43
N SER A 244 27.72 -22.11 -2.12
CA SER A 244 29.09 -22.31 -1.65
C SER A 244 29.35 -21.61 -0.32
N GLN A 245 30.14 -22.22 0.56
CA GLN A 245 30.61 -21.62 1.82
C GLN A 245 32.06 -21.10 1.72
N GLU A 246 32.68 -21.23 0.55
CA GLU A 246 34.08 -20.89 0.36
C GLU A 246 34.24 -19.49 -0.25
N ARG A 247 35.24 -18.74 0.26
CA ARG A 247 35.68 -17.43 -0.25
C ARG A 247 34.51 -16.46 -0.47
N LEU A 248 33.73 -16.25 0.60
CA LEU A 248 32.56 -15.38 0.59
C LEU A 248 32.96 -13.91 0.73
N GLU A 249 32.28 -13.08 -0.04
CA GLU A 249 32.44 -11.63 -0.07
C GLU A 249 31.06 -10.97 0.10
N PHE A 250 31.03 -9.83 0.78
CA PHE A 250 29.83 -8.99 0.87
C PHE A 250 29.75 -8.13 -0.39
N ASP A 251 28.80 -8.43 -1.25
CA ASP A 251 28.59 -7.73 -2.51
C ASP A 251 27.28 -6.93 -2.49
N HIS A 252 27.26 -5.82 -3.21
CA HIS A 252 26.06 -5.00 -3.36
C HIS A 252 25.17 -5.55 -4.47
N ILE A 253 23.94 -5.95 -4.14
CA ILE A 253 22.90 -6.36 -5.12
C ILE A 253 22.71 -5.26 -6.18
N ILE A 254 22.54 -4.02 -5.73
CA ILE A 254 22.64 -2.82 -6.57
C ILE A 254 24.01 -2.18 -6.33
N PRO A 255 24.90 -2.09 -7.33
CA PRO A 255 26.23 -1.52 -7.15
C PRO A 255 26.20 -0.10 -6.56
N PHE A 256 27.15 0.19 -5.67
CA PHE A 256 27.29 1.52 -5.07
C PHE A 256 27.35 2.64 -6.11
N ALA A 257 28.05 2.41 -7.24
CA ALA A 257 28.16 3.36 -8.34
C ALA A 257 26.81 3.69 -9.03
N LYS A 258 25.77 2.88 -8.80
CA LYS A 258 24.40 3.07 -9.29
C LYS A 258 23.43 3.51 -8.18
N GLY A 259 23.97 4.05 -7.08
CA GLY A 259 23.18 4.49 -5.92
C GLY A 259 22.87 3.37 -4.93
N GLY A 260 23.56 2.23 -5.00
CA GLY A 260 23.43 1.13 -4.06
C GLY A 260 23.81 1.52 -2.63
N SER A 261 22.94 1.20 -1.67
CA SER A 261 23.15 1.48 -0.25
C SER A 261 23.94 0.37 0.46
N ASN A 262 24.62 0.68 1.55
CA ASN A 262 25.35 -0.28 2.38
C ASN A 262 24.44 -0.98 3.42
N THR A 263 23.16 -1.19 3.11
CA THR A 263 22.18 -1.77 4.04
C THR A 263 22.13 -3.28 3.91
N TYR A 264 21.73 -3.98 4.97
CA TYR A 264 21.62 -5.45 4.94
C TYR A 264 20.69 -5.97 3.82
N ARG A 265 19.72 -5.16 3.38
CA ARG A 265 18.80 -5.48 2.27
C ARG A 265 19.46 -5.39 0.89
N ASN A 266 20.49 -4.55 0.72
CA ASN A 266 21.22 -4.38 -0.55
C ASN A 266 22.59 -5.08 -0.56
N ILE A 267 23.00 -5.69 0.56
CA ILE A 267 24.22 -6.49 0.67
C ILE A 267 23.86 -7.98 0.69
N GLN A 268 24.61 -8.79 -0.03
CA GLN A 268 24.49 -10.25 -0.10
C GLN A 268 25.84 -10.93 0.05
N LEU A 269 25.85 -12.20 0.46
CA LEU A 269 27.02 -13.06 0.36
C LEU A 269 27.12 -13.70 -1.02
N LEU A 270 28.22 -13.44 -1.71
CA LEU A 270 28.61 -14.16 -2.92
C LEU A 270 29.96 -14.83 -2.73
N CYS A 271 30.15 -16.02 -3.27
CA CYS A 271 31.50 -16.56 -3.42
C CYS A 271 32.26 -15.76 -4.49
N GLU A 272 33.58 -15.70 -4.38
CA GLU A 272 34.47 -14.99 -5.32
C GLU A 272 34.11 -15.24 -6.80
N ALA A 273 33.79 -16.50 -7.17
CA ALA A 273 33.43 -16.86 -8.55
C ALA A 273 32.08 -16.24 -9.00
N CYS A 274 31.06 -16.26 -8.14
CA CYS A 274 29.77 -15.64 -8.41
C CYS A 274 29.87 -14.12 -8.42
N ASN A 275 30.64 -13.54 -7.50
CA ASN A 275 30.86 -12.11 -7.43
C ASN A 275 31.56 -11.57 -8.70
N ARG A 276 32.64 -12.24 -9.12
CA ARG A 276 33.36 -11.92 -10.37
C ARG A 276 32.49 -12.08 -11.62
N LYS A 277 31.54 -13.02 -11.62
CA LYS A 277 30.58 -13.19 -12.73
C LYS A 277 29.53 -12.08 -12.75
N LYS A 278 29.16 -11.55 -11.58
CA LYS A 278 28.18 -10.47 -11.42
C LYS A 278 28.74 -9.11 -11.85
N GLN A 279 29.95 -8.75 -11.41
CA GLN A 279 30.55 -7.42 -11.69
C GLN A 279 29.58 -6.28 -11.29
N ASP A 280 29.53 -5.18 -12.06
CA ASP A 280 28.62 -4.04 -11.82
C ASP A 280 27.17 -4.27 -12.30
N ARG A 281 26.77 -5.53 -12.47
CA ARG A 281 25.41 -5.91 -12.85
C ARG A 281 24.56 -6.07 -11.59
N ILE A 282 23.27 -5.78 -11.74
CA ILE A 282 22.29 -6.00 -10.68
C ILE A 282 22.03 -7.51 -10.60
N GLY A 283 22.04 -8.10 -9.41
CA GLY A 283 21.82 -9.53 -9.22
C GLY A 283 21.95 -9.96 -7.78
#